data_AF-A0A164I8G9-F1
#
_entry.id   AF-A0A164I8G9-F1
#
_cell.length_a   1.000
_cell.length_b   1.000
_cell.length_c   1.000
_cell.angle_alpha   90.00
_cell.angle_beta   90.00
_cell.angle_gamma   90.00
#
_symmetry.space_group_name_H-M   'P 1'
#
loop_
_entity.id
_entity.type
_entity.pdbx_description
1 polymer ?
#
loop_
_entity_poly.entity_id
_entity_poly.type
_entity_poly.pdbx_seq_one_letter_code
_entity_poly.pdbx_strand_id
1 'polypeptide(L)'
;MFKENRQPSISIVGGTPALRGEFPALGAMRNEGGVLVCGGTLIAPSHVLTAAHCLSGLRPEVVSRYSLIFNSLTWNGGTGSVARTVKRAIIHENWNPVGTFNFK
;
A
#
# COMPACT_ATOMS: atom_id res chain seq x y z
N MET A 1 -30.04 -31.82 26.73
CA MET A 1 -30.21 -31.27 25.37
C MET A 1 -29.59 -29.87 25.36
N PHE A 2 -28.27 -29.76 25.11
CA PHE A 2 -27.58 -28.48 25.06
C PHE A 2 -27.75 -27.88 23.66
N LYS A 3 -28.38 -26.70 23.57
CA LYS A 3 -28.48 -25.97 22.31
C LYS A 3 -27.11 -25.36 22.00
N GLU A 4 -26.43 -25.90 21.00
CA GLU A 4 -25.20 -25.34 20.44
C GLU A 4 -25.50 -23.96 19.84
N ASN A 5 -24.96 -22.92 20.48
CA ASN A 5 -25.08 -21.54 20.04
C ASN A 5 -24.03 -21.31 18.94
N ARG A 6 -24.29 -21.82 17.72
CA ARG A 6 -23.42 -21.57 16.56
C ARG A 6 -23.53 -20.10 16.16
N GLN A 7 -22.59 -19.28 16.67
CA GLN A 7 -22.26 -18.02 16.02
C GLN A 7 -21.85 -18.33 14.57
N PRO A 8 -22.40 -17.63 13.56
CA PRO A 8 -21.90 -17.77 12.20
C PRO A 8 -20.45 -17.31 12.21
N SER A 9 -19.52 -18.25 12.01
CA SER A 9 -18.13 -17.90 11.74
C SER A 9 -18.10 -17.26 10.36
N ILE A 10 -18.05 -15.93 10.31
CA ILE A 10 -17.70 -15.23 9.09
C ILE A 10 -16.22 -15.57 8.83
N SER A 11 -15.98 -16.64 8.08
CA SER A 11 -14.64 -17.06 7.68
C SER A 11 -14.39 -16.62 6.26
N ILE A 12 -13.74 -15.47 6.09
CA ILE A 12 -13.23 -15.02 4.79
C ILE A 12 -11.80 -15.58 4.66
N VAL A 13 -11.65 -16.72 3.99
CA VAL A 13 -10.33 -17.30 3.67
C VAL A 13 -10.02 -17.02 2.21
N GLY A 14 -8.86 -16.42 1.92
CA GLY A 14 -8.35 -16.23 0.56
C GLY A 14 -8.96 -15.08 -0.25
N GLY A 15 -10.02 -14.42 0.25
CA GLY A 15 -10.65 -13.28 -0.42
C GLY A 15 -11.20 -13.62 -1.81
N THR A 16 -11.51 -12.59 -2.61
CA THR A 16 -11.86 -12.74 -4.03
C THR A 16 -11.10 -11.69 -4.86
N PRO A 17 -10.78 -11.97 -6.14
CA PRO A 17 -10.12 -10.99 -7.01
C PRO A 17 -10.98 -9.73 -7.16
N ALA A 18 -10.34 -8.57 -7.02
CA ALA A 18 -11.01 -7.29 -7.18
C ALA A 18 -11.49 -7.07 -8.63
N LEU A 19 -12.63 -6.41 -8.79
CA LEU A 19 -13.12 -5.93 -10.06
C LEU A 19 -12.35 -4.68 -10.50
N ARG A 20 -12.29 -4.44 -11.81
CA ARG A 20 -11.64 -3.23 -12.35
C ARG A 20 -12.31 -1.99 -11.79
N GLY A 21 -11.52 -1.13 -11.14
CA GLY A 21 -12.01 0.12 -10.56
C GLY A 21 -12.71 -0.02 -9.21
N GLU A 22 -12.73 -1.22 -8.60
CA GLU A 22 -13.32 -1.42 -7.26
C GLU A 22 -12.55 -0.68 -6.17
N PHE A 23 -11.21 -0.66 -6.28
CA PHE A 23 -10.31 0.05 -5.36
C PHE A 23 -9.44 1.05 -6.12
N PRO A 24 -10.00 2.15 -6.63
CA PRO A 24 -9.29 3.07 -7.52
C PRO A 24 -8.17 3.83 -6.79
N ALA A 25 -8.28 3.97 -5.46
CA ALA A 25 -7.27 4.61 -4.63
C ALA A 25 -6.06 3.70 -4.34
N LEU A 26 -6.14 2.40 -4.61
CA LEU A 26 -5.06 1.46 -4.36
C LEU A 26 -3.94 1.65 -5.39
N GLY A 27 -2.72 1.87 -4.89
CA GLY A 27 -1.51 2.02 -5.68
C GLY A 27 -0.50 0.92 -5.39
N ALA A 28 0.11 0.37 -6.44
CA ALA A 28 1.25 -0.53 -6.35
C ALA A 28 2.56 0.26 -6.46
N MET A 29 3.38 0.24 -5.41
CA MET A 29 4.67 0.96 -5.37
C MET A 29 5.80 0.05 -5.85
N ARG A 30 6.55 0.52 -6.86
CA ARG A 30 7.68 -0.19 -7.46
C ARG A 30 8.96 0.60 -7.30
N ASN A 31 10.06 -0.11 -7.09
CA ASN A 31 11.40 0.49 -7.14
C ASN A 31 11.86 0.75 -8.59
N GLU A 32 13.05 1.31 -8.75
CA GLU A 32 13.68 1.59 -10.06
C GLU A 32 13.79 0.36 -10.96
N GLY A 33 14.02 -0.82 -10.37
CA GLY A 33 14.08 -2.10 -11.10
C GLY A 33 12.71 -2.66 -11.49
N GLY A 34 11.62 -1.95 -11.19
CA GLY A 34 10.26 -2.39 -11.49
C GLY A 34 9.76 -3.52 -10.59
N VAL A 35 10.37 -3.77 -9.43
CA VAL A 35 9.91 -4.77 -8.45
C VAL A 35 8.87 -4.13 -7.53
N LEU A 36 7.77 -4.84 -7.26
CA LEU A 36 6.79 -4.43 -6.25
C LEU A 36 7.42 -4.44 -4.86
N VAL A 37 7.39 -3.30 -4.17
CA VAL A 37 7.94 -3.15 -2.81
C VAL A 37 6.83 -3.02 -1.78
N CYS A 38 5.87 -2.14 -2.03
CA CYS A 38 4.78 -1.84 -1.09
C CYS A 38 3.50 -1.46 -1.83
N GLY A 39 2.40 -1.33 -1.08
CA GLY A 39 1.19 -0.65 -1.53
C GLY A 39 1.15 0.82 -1.09
N GLY A 40 0.12 1.52 -1.51
CA GLY A 40 -0.23 2.85 -1.03
C GLY A 40 -1.67 3.22 -1.36
N THR A 41 -2.18 4.25 -0.69
CA THR A 41 -3.55 4.75 -0.88
C THR A 41 -3.51 6.20 -1.34
N LEU A 42 -4.14 6.50 -2.47
CA LEU A 42 -4.32 7.87 -2.95
C LEU A 42 -5.33 8.59 -2.05
N ILE A 43 -4.85 9.55 -1.25
CA ILE A 43 -5.68 10.32 -0.30
C ILE A 43 -6.00 11.73 -0.81
N ALA A 44 -5.23 12.22 -1.79
CA ALA A 44 -5.48 13.46 -2.52
C ALA A 44 -4.86 13.34 -3.92
N PRO A 45 -5.15 14.25 -4.88
CA PRO A 45 -4.70 14.14 -6.27
C PRO A 45 -3.20 13.92 -6.48
N SER A 46 -2.36 14.34 -5.52
CA SER A 46 -0.90 14.21 -5.56
C SER A 46 -0.31 13.66 -4.26
N HIS A 47 -1.13 13.10 -3.36
CA HIS A 47 -0.67 12.58 -2.08
C HIS A 47 -1.10 11.12 -1.89
N VAL A 48 -0.12 10.29 -1.56
CA VAL A 48 -0.30 8.87 -1.29
C VAL A 48 0.13 8.59 0.14
N LEU A 49 -0.74 7.92 0.89
CA LEU A 49 -0.43 7.37 2.20
C LEU A 49 0.14 5.96 2.06
N THR A 50 1.22 5.67 2.75
CA THR A 50 1.83 4.33 2.84
C THR A 50 2.50 4.16 4.21
N ALA A 51 3.03 2.98 4.49
CA ALA A 51 3.75 2.71 5.72
C ALA A 51 5.15 3.33 5.68
N ALA A 52 5.60 3.90 6.80
CA ALA A 52 6.91 4.52 6.92
C ALA A 52 8.06 3.54 6.60
N HIS A 53 7.95 2.27 7.01
CA HIS A 53 8.99 1.26 6.76
C HIS A 53 9.24 0.98 5.27
N CYS A 54 8.29 1.31 4.38
CA CYS A 54 8.48 1.15 2.93
C CYS A 54 9.54 2.10 2.37
N LEU A 55 9.74 3.25 3.02
CA LEU A 55 10.57 4.35 2.52
C LEU A 55 11.62 4.83 3.53
N SER A 56 11.52 4.39 4.79
CA SER A 56 12.45 4.72 5.87
C SER A 56 13.86 4.26 5.53
N GLY A 57 14.85 5.16 5.73
CA GLY A 57 16.26 4.88 5.46
C GLY A 57 16.68 5.04 3.98
N LEU A 58 15.72 5.27 3.07
CA LEU A 58 16.04 5.58 1.68
C LEU A 58 16.44 7.05 1.53
N ARG A 59 17.45 7.31 0.71
CA ARG A 59 17.82 8.68 0.36
C ARG A 59 16.78 9.30 -0.59
N PRO A 60 16.56 10.63 -0.56
CA PRO A 60 15.59 11.30 -1.44
C PRO A 60 15.79 10.97 -2.93
N GLU A 61 17.04 10.84 -3.38
CA GLU A 61 17.37 10.52 -4.77
C GLU A 61 16.86 9.12 -5.15
N VAL A 62 16.92 8.17 -4.22
CA VAL A 62 16.42 6.79 -4.43
C VAL A 62 14.90 6.79 -4.44
N VAL A 63 14.27 7.50 -3.48
CA VAL A 63 12.81 7.64 -3.42
C VAL A 63 12.27 8.23 -4.73
N SER A 64 12.97 9.19 -5.32
CA SER A 64 12.51 9.84 -6.56
C SER A 64 12.38 8.90 -7.77
N ARG A 65 13.06 7.75 -7.72
CA ARG A 65 13.04 6.72 -8.76
C ARG A 65 11.94 5.68 -8.55
N TYR A 66 11.26 5.73 -7.40
CA TYR A 66 10.12 4.87 -7.15
C TYR A 66 8.92 5.38 -7.95
N SER A 67 8.06 4.44 -8.34
CA SER A 67 6.82 4.75 -9.05
C SER A 67 5.64 4.11 -8.34
N LEU A 68 4.48 4.75 -8.41
CA LEU A 68 3.20 4.15 -8.05
C LEU A 68 2.37 3.94 -9.29
N ILE A 69 1.77 2.77 -9.38
CA ILE A 69 0.83 2.38 -10.44
C ILE A 69 -0.56 2.30 -9.84
N PHE A 70 -1.48 3.07 -10.41
CA PHE A 70 -2.89 3.10 -10.06
C PHE A 70 -3.75 2.56 -11.19
N ASN A 71 -5.03 2.29 -10.89
CA ASN A 71 -6.02 1.82 -11.86
C ASN A 71 -5.57 0.55 -12.59
N SER A 72 -5.05 -0.42 -11.84
CA SER A 72 -4.57 -1.68 -12.37
C SER A 72 -5.02 -2.84 -11.48
N LEU A 73 -5.35 -3.98 -12.08
CA LEU A 73 -5.60 -5.23 -11.36
C LEU A 73 -4.31 -6.04 -11.15
N THR A 74 -3.19 -5.56 -11.71
CA THR A 74 -1.87 -6.16 -11.58
C THR A 74 -0.90 -5.13 -11.03
N TRP A 75 0.14 -5.60 -10.33
CA TRP A 75 1.16 -4.73 -9.74
C TRP A 75 2.16 -4.18 -10.77
N ASN A 76 2.28 -4.79 -11.94
CA ASN A 76 3.19 -4.36 -13.01
C ASN A 76 2.54 -3.40 -14.02
N GLY A 77 1.26 -3.04 -13.81
CA GLY A 77 0.48 -2.19 -14.71
C GLY A 77 -0.21 -2.96 -15.83
N GLY A 78 -0.84 -2.22 -16.73
CA GLY A 78 -1.62 -2.76 -17.84
C GLY A 78 -2.38 -1.67 -18.58
N THR A 79 -3.27 -2.07 -19.49
CA THR A 79 -4.08 -1.13 -20.26
C THR A 79 -4.91 -0.24 -19.34
N GLY A 80 -4.74 1.08 -19.45
CA GLY A 80 -5.45 2.07 -18.63
C GLY A 80 -4.83 2.34 -17.25
N SER A 81 -3.71 1.69 -16.91
CA SER A 81 -3.00 1.97 -15.66
C SER A 81 -2.29 3.34 -15.72
N VAL A 82 -2.16 3.97 -14.56
CA VAL A 82 -1.52 5.28 -14.43
C VAL A 82 -0.29 5.14 -13.56
N ALA A 83 0.89 5.33 -14.14
CA ALA A 83 2.16 5.34 -13.41
C ALA A 83 2.59 6.78 -13.10
N ARG A 84 3.02 7.05 -11.86
CA ARG A 84 3.59 8.32 -11.42
C ARG A 84 4.81 8.10 -10.55
N THR A 85 5.86 8.89 -10.77
CA THR A 85 7.06 8.88 -9.91
C THR A 85 6.80 9.61 -8.59
N VAL A 86 7.51 9.21 -7.55
CA VAL A 86 7.44 9.86 -6.24
C VAL A 86 8.33 11.09 -6.25
N LYS A 87 7.84 12.24 -5.77
CA LYS A 87 8.69 13.45 -5.66
C LYS A 87 9.50 13.47 -4.36
N ARG A 88 8.86 13.09 -3.25
CA ARG A 88 9.46 13.02 -1.92
C ARG A 88 8.65 12.09 -1.02
N ALA A 89 9.29 11.54 0.00
CA ALA A 89 8.63 10.86 1.10
C ALA A 89 8.65 11.75 2.34
N ILE A 90 7.54 11.78 3.08
CA ILE A 90 7.46 12.44 4.39
C ILE A 90 7.24 11.32 5.40
N ILE A 91 8.26 11.03 6.19
CA ILE A 91 8.17 10.04 7.26
C ILE A 91 7.60 10.73 8.50
N HIS A 92 6.63 10.09 9.14
CA HIS A 92 6.03 10.63 10.36
C HIS A 92 7.10 10.80 11.46
N GLU A 93 7.09 11.93 12.16
CA GLU A 93 8.16 12.33 13.11
C GLU A 93 8.37 11.32 14.24
N ASN A 94 7.28 10.67 14.68
CA ASN A 94 7.33 9.65 15.73
C ASN A 94 7.55 8.21 15.21
N TRP A 95 7.92 8.05 13.92
CA TRP A 95 8.25 6.73 13.39
C TRP A 95 9.50 6.16 14.08
N ASN A 96 9.38 4.94 14.61
CA ASN A 96 10.47 4.23 15.26
C ASN A 96 10.68 2.86 14.60
N PRO A 97 11.82 2.63 13.93
CA PRO A 97 12.08 1.38 13.23
C PRO A 97 12.34 0.18 14.17
N VAL A 98 12.54 0.41 15.47
CA VAL A 98 12.82 -0.64 16.48
C VAL A 98 11.53 -1.31 16.99
N GLY A 99 10.35 -0.73 16.70
CA GLY A 99 9.06 -1.30 17.12
C GLY A 99 8.78 -1.18 18.62
N THR A 100 9.58 -0.42 19.38
CA THR A 100 9.23 -0.05 20.75
C THR A 100 8.14 1.03 20.68
N PHE A 101 6.92 0.64 21.03
CA PHE A 101 5.81 1.57 21.24
C PHE A 101 6.14 2.42 22.46
N ASN A 102 6.70 3.61 22.23
CA ASN A 102 6.86 4.61 23.28
C ASN A 102 5.49 5.24 23.51
N PHE A 103 4.70 4.64 24.39
CA PHE A 103 3.57 5.35 24.99
C PHE A 103 4.15 6.54 25.75
N LYS A 104 3.85 7.76 25.25
CA LYS A 104 3.99 8.96 26.06
C LYS A 104 2.81 9.05 27.02
#